data_AF-A0A2V5Z4V4-F1
#
_entry.id   AF-A0A2V5Z4V4-F1
#
_cell.length_a   1.000
_cell.length_b   1.000
_cell.length_c   1.000
_cell.angle_alpha   90.00
_cell.angle_beta   90.00
_cell.angle_gamma   90.00
#
_symmetry.space_group_name_H-M   'P 1'
#
loop_
_entity.id
_entity.type
_entity.pdbx_description
1 polymer ?
#
loop_
_entity_poly.entity_id
_entity_poly.type
_entity_poly.pdbx_seq_one_letter_code
_entity_poly.pdbx_strand_id
1 'polypeptide(L)' 'MTKAAVTFALPAESSEFLRRLDNKLCTGRNAIQIIRGTLDDREIEVLHTGVGEKVCRQRVGKFLKNQQF' A
#
# COMPACT_ATOMS: atom_id res chain seq x y z
N MET A 1 -10.22 13.02 -8.21
CA MET A 1 -10.00 11.73 -7.53
C MET A 1 -8.82 11.91 -6.62
N THR A 2 -9.02 11.79 -5.31
CA THR A 2 -7.94 11.91 -4.32
C THR A 2 -7.33 10.52 -4.09
N LYS A 3 -6.00 10.44 -4.15
CA LYS A 3 -5.27 9.19 -3.95
C LYS A 3 -4.73 9.13 -2.52
N ALA A 4 -4.89 7.99 -1.85
CA ALA A 4 -4.35 7.77 -0.51
C ALA A 4 -3.51 6.50 -0.46
N ALA A 5 -2.43 6.53 0.33
CA ALA A 5 -1.63 5.36 0.64
C ALA A 5 -1.86 4.95 2.10
N VAL A 6 -2.09 3.66 2.33
CA VAL A 6 -2.29 3.08 3.66
C VAL A 6 -1.22 2.03 3.91
N THR A 7 -0.58 2.09 5.07
CA THR A 7 0.50 1.17 5.42
C THR A 7 0.08 0.22 6.53
N PHE A 8 0.51 -1.03 6.42
CA PHE A 8 0.42 -2.05 7.47
C PHE A 8 1.79 -2.71 7.59
N ALA A 9 2.18 -3.21 8.76
CA ALA A 9 3.45 -3.91 8.91
C ALA A 9 3.38 -5.30 8.25
N LEU A 10 2.29 -6.04 8.49
CA LEU A 10 2.12 -7.42 8.04
C LEU A 10 0.83 -7.62 7.23
N PRO A 11 0.79 -8.60 6.31
CA PRO A 11 -0.42 -8.90 5.53
C PRO A 11 -1.65 -9.17 6.38
N ALA A 12 -1.49 -9.86 7.50
CA ALA A 12 -2.58 -10.20 8.41
C ALA A 12 -3.31 -8.96 8.95
N GLU A 13 -2.58 -7.88 9.24
CA GLU A 13 -3.13 -6.62 9.76
C GLU A 13 -4.03 -5.91 8.74
N SER A 14 -3.80 -6.15 7.45
CA SER A 14 -4.55 -5.54 6.35
C SER A 14 -5.70 -6.38 5.81
N SER A 15 -5.86 -7.63 6.25
CA SER A 15 -6.75 -8.63 5.65
C SER A 15 -8.19 -8.14 5.49
N GLU A 16 -8.80 -7.64 6.58
CA GLU A 16 -10.16 -7.10 6.55
C GLU A 16 -10.27 -5.78 5.78
N PHE A 17 -9.23 -4.96 5.79
CA PHE A 17 -9.19 -3.73 5.01
C PHE A 17 -9.20 -4.03 3.51
N LEU A 18 -8.35 -4.96 3.08
CA LEU A 18 -8.29 -5.42 1.69
C LEU A 18 -9.60 -6.08 1.25
N ARG A 19 -10.32 -6.77 2.14
CA ARG A 19 -11.62 -7.36 1.82
C ARG A 19 -12.65 -6.30 1.38
N ARG A 20 -12.55 -5.08 1.91
CA ARG A 20 -13.44 -3.95 1.62
C ARG A 20 -13.05 -3.13 0.39
N LEU A 21 -11.85 -3.32 -0.17
CA LEU A 21 -11.44 -2.64 -1.39
C LEU A 21 -12.10 -3.29 -2.62
N ASP A 22 -12.61 -2.45 -3.51
CA ASP A 22 -13.08 -2.84 -4.84
C ASP A 22 -11.94 -2.81 -5.87
N ASN A 23 -12.14 -3.47 -7.02
CA ASN A 23 -11.22 -3.43 -8.17
C ASN A 23 -9.74 -3.70 -7.83
N LYS A 24 -9.51 -4.70 -6.97
CA LYS A 24 -8.19 -5.01 -6.43
C LYS A 24 -7.19 -5.45 -7.50
N LEU A 25 -6.01 -4.84 -7.49
CA LEU A 25 -4.88 -5.20 -8.35
C LEU A 25 -3.59 -5.25 -7.53
N CYS A 26 -2.83 -6.34 -7.64
CA CYS A 26 -1.50 -6.41 -7.05
C CYS A 26 -0.46 -6.02 -8.10
N THR A 27 0.40 -5.05 -7.77
CA THR A 27 1.45 -4.56 -8.66
C THR A 27 2.80 -4.59 -7.95
N GLY A 28 3.84 -5.03 -8.66
CA GLY A 28 5.22 -4.94 -8.20
C GLY A 28 5.87 -3.65 -8.71
N ARG A 29 6.40 -2.82 -7.82
CA ARG A 29 7.20 -1.64 -8.18
C ARG A 29 8.41 -1.56 -7.25
N ASN A 30 9.59 -1.21 -7.73
CA ASN A 30 10.79 -1.00 -6.89
C ASN A 30 11.08 -2.15 -5.89
N ALA A 31 10.80 -3.40 -6.28
CA ALA A 31 10.90 -4.59 -5.44
C ALA A 31 10.01 -4.59 -4.17
N ILE A 32 8.93 -3.80 -4.16
CA ILE A 32 7.85 -3.85 -3.18
C ILE A 32 6.55 -4.25 -3.89
N GLN A 33 5.71 -5.04 -3.21
CA GLN A 33 4.35 -5.32 -3.65
C GLN A 33 3.42 -4.23 -3.12
N ILE A 34 2.59 -3.69 -4.01
CA ILE A 34 1.60 -2.67 -3.71
C ILE A 34 0.25 -3.21 -4.17
N ILE A 35 -0.73 -3.21 -3.28
CA ILE A 35 -2.09 -3.60 -3.60
C ILE A 35 -2.89 -2.33 -3.85
N ARG A 36 -3.45 -2.20 -5.04
CA ARG A 36 -4.34 -1.09 -5.41
C ARG A 36 -5.77 -1.55 -5.30
N GLY A 37 -6.65 -0.62 -4.97
CA GLY A 37 -8.09 -0.81 -5.04
C GLY A 37 -8.80 0.52 -4.90
N THR A 38 -10.12 0.48 -4.97
CA THR A 38 -10.97 1.64 -4.76
C THR A 38 -11.76 1.48 -3.49
N LEU A 39 -11.98 2.57 -2.77
CA LEU A 39 -12.93 2.67 -1.67
C LEU A 39 -13.72 3.96 -1.88
N ASP A 40 -15.02 3.83 -2.11
CA ASP A 40 -15.89 4.90 -2.60
C ASP A 40 -15.31 5.57 -3.86
N ASP A 41 -15.08 6.88 -3.85
CA ASP A 41 -14.54 7.67 -4.95
C ASP A 41 -13.00 7.84 -4.90
N ARG A 42 -12.31 7.06 -4.06
CA ARG A 42 -10.87 7.20 -3.79
C ARG A 42 -10.06 5.99 -4.25
N GLU A 43 -8.92 6.28 -4.88
CA GLU A 43 -7.91 5.26 -5.17
C GLU A 43 -7.03 5.04 -3.93
N ILE A 44 -6.93 3.78 -3.50
CA ILE A 44 -6.16 3.37 -2.34
C ILE A 44 -4.98 2.49 -2.78
N GLU A 45 -3.78 2.84 -2.35
CA GLU A 45 -2.59 1.98 -2.43
C GLU A 45 -2.24 1.44 -1.04
N VAL A 46 -2.19 0.13 -0.89
CA VAL A 46 -1.79 -0.56 0.34
C VAL A 46 -0.36 -1.06 0.22
N LEU A 47 0.47 -0.71 1.21
CA LEU A 47 1.87 -1.14 1.33
C LEU A 47 2.10 -1.92 2.62
N HIS A 48 2.67 -3.12 2.49
CA HIS A 48 3.18 -3.87 3.64
C HIS A 48 4.64 -3.51 3.95
N THR A 49 4.87 -2.81 5.06
CA THR A 49 6.17 -2.21 5.41
C THR A 49 7.14 -3.20 6.07
N GLY A 50 6.66 -4.33 6.58
CA GLY A 50 7.43 -5.21 7.45
C GLY A 50 7.56 -4.65 8.87
N VAL A 51 8.10 -5.44 9.79
CA VAL A 51 8.21 -5.08 11.21
C VAL A 51 9.55 -4.37 11.48
N GLY A 52 9.49 -3.31 12.29
CA GLY A 52 10.66 -2.57 12.75
C GLY A 52 10.98 -1.32 11.91
N GLU A 53 11.54 -0.32 12.59
CA GLU A 53 11.85 1.01 12.05
C GLU A 53 12.62 0.92 10.72
N LYS A 54 13.77 0.23 10.72
CA LYS A 54 14.68 0.17 9.56
C LYS A 54 14.01 -0.38 8.30
N VAL A 55 13.21 -1.43 8.44
CA VAL A 55 12.51 -2.07 7.30
C VAL A 55 11.41 -1.14 6.80
N CYS A 56 10.64 -0.54 7.72
CA CYS A 56 9.61 0.42 7.39
C CYS A 56 10.17 1.63 6.64
N ARG A 57 11.23 2.27 7.15
CA ARG A 57 11.90 3.42 6.51
C ARG A 57 12.36 3.07 5.09
N GLN A 58 12.97 1.89 4.90
CA GLN A 58 13.43 1.46 3.58
C GLN A 58 12.27 1.24 2.60
N ARG A 59 11.20 0.56 3.01
CA ARG A 59 10.07 0.24 2.12
C ARG A 59 9.23 1.46 1.80
N VAL A 60 8.95 2.32 2.79
CA VAL A 60 8.27 3.60 2.57
C VAL A 60 9.10 4.50 1.66
N GLY A 61 10.43 4.58 1.87
CA GLY A 61 11.31 5.34 0.98
C GLY A 61 11.27 4.84 -0.48
N LYS A 62 11.29 3.52 -0.70
CA LYS A 62 11.12 2.91 -2.03
C LYS A 62 9.74 3.17 -2.64
N PHE A 63 8.70 3.20 -1.81
CA PHE A 63 7.33 3.46 -2.22
C PHE A 63 7.15 4.90 -2.68
N LEU A 64 7.65 5.87 -1.89
CA LEU A 64 7.53 7.30 -2.19
C LEU A 64 8.39 7.73 -3.39
N LYS A 65 9.49 7.01 -3.66
CA LYS A 65 10.35 7.31 -4.81
C LYS A 65 9.55 7.20 -6.11
N ASN A 66 9.39 8.33 -6.80
CA ASN A 66 8.63 8.48 -8.06
C ASN A 66 7.10 8.31 -7.91
N GLN A 67 6.54 8.62 -6.73
CA GLN A 67 5.11 8.85 -6.58
C GLN A 67 4.78 10.33 -6.82
N GLN A 68 3.66 10.58 -7.48
CA GLN A 68 2.99 11.86 -7.51
C GLN A 68 1.62 11.64 -6.86
N PHE A 69 1.30 12.44 -5.84
CA PHE A 69 0.04 12.38 -5.10
C PHE A 69 -0.85 13.55 -5.51
#